data_AF-A0A930YUW0-F1
#
_entry.id   AF-A0A930YUW0-F1
#
_cell.length_a   1.000
_cell.length_b   1.000
_cell.length_c   1.000
_cell.angle_alpha   90.00
_cell.angle_beta   90.00
_cell.angle_gamma   90.00
#
_symmetry.space_group_name_H-M   'P 1'
#
loop_
_entity.id
_entity.type
_entity.pdbx_description
1 polymer ?
#
loop_
_entity_poly.entity_id
_entity_poly.type
_entity_poly.pdbx_seq_one_letter_code
_entity_poly.pdbx_strand_id
1 'polypeptide(L)'
;MRTLFYLTLLAFGVIGCTAKNKIVPTEPLAGGYDHRLADSLGADQRGMKNYMLVLLKTGPKDSVITDTQKRAEIFKGHFAHMEKMQKEDKLIMAGPFATKNHLAYRGLFLLQAASPEEARAIVQGDPSIASEIFSVEILPFYGSAALPMHLKYHQRISKQD
;
A
#
# COMPACT_ATOMS: atom_id res chain seq x y z
N MET A 1 21.52 5.42 82.75
CA MET A 1 20.60 6.45 82.24
C MET A 1 21.22 7.08 80.99
N ARG A 2 20.38 7.38 79.99
CA ARG A 2 20.64 7.90 78.62
C ARG A 2 20.73 6.81 77.54
N THR A 3 19.62 6.44 76.88
CA THR A 3 19.11 6.96 75.57
C THR A 3 20.19 6.97 74.48
N LEU A 4 20.03 6.44 73.27
CA LEU A 4 18.86 6.35 72.38
C LEU A 4 19.22 5.35 71.24
N PHE A 5 18.39 4.36 70.94
CA PHE A 5 18.55 3.50 69.74
C PHE A 5 17.99 4.25 68.52
N TYR A 6 18.83 4.56 67.54
CA TYR A 6 18.39 5.12 66.26
C TYR A 6 17.89 3.98 65.36
N LEU A 7 16.58 3.95 65.14
CA LEU A 7 15.91 3.09 64.17
C LEU A 7 15.95 3.81 62.80
N THR A 8 16.93 3.49 61.95
CA THR A 8 16.95 3.95 60.56
C THR A 8 16.07 3.03 59.72
N LEU A 9 14.82 3.47 59.48
CA LEU A 9 13.93 2.87 58.50
C LEU A 9 14.49 3.10 57.09
N LEU A 10 15.03 2.05 56.47
CA LEU A 10 15.41 2.07 55.06
C LEU A 10 14.13 1.91 54.21
N ALA A 11 13.54 3.02 53.78
CA ALA A 11 12.42 3.01 52.85
C ALA A 11 12.92 2.58 51.46
N PHE A 12 12.64 1.32 51.09
CA PHE A 12 12.79 0.84 49.72
C PHE A 12 11.81 1.60 48.81
N GLY A 13 12.33 2.53 48.02
CA GLY A 13 11.58 3.19 46.95
C GLY A 13 11.28 2.20 45.84
N VAL A 14 10.06 1.64 45.82
CA VAL A 14 9.53 0.97 44.64
C VAL A 14 9.13 2.04 43.65
N ILE A 15 10.02 2.36 42.71
CA ILE A 15 9.69 3.16 41.53
C ILE A 15 8.83 2.26 40.63
N GLY A 16 7.52 2.28 40.89
CA GLY A 16 6.52 1.75 39.97
C GLY A 16 6.46 2.64 38.74
N CYS A 17 7.22 2.30 37.70
CA CYS A 17 7.06 2.88 36.38
C CYS A 17 5.74 2.37 35.79
N THR A 18 4.63 3.00 36.17
CA THR A 18 3.35 2.81 35.49
C THR A 18 3.43 3.58 34.18
N ALA A 19 3.78 2.88 33.10
CA ALA A 19 3.54 3.38 31.76
C ALA A 19 2.02 3.57 31.62
N LYS A 20 1.55 4.78 31.93
CA LYS A 20 0.19 5.22 31.60
C LYS A 20 0.09 5.14 30.09
N ASN A 21 -0.48 4.04 29.61
CA ASN A 21 -0.90 3.91 28.23
C ASN A 21 -1.90 5.06 28.02
N LYS A 22 -1.43 6.16 27.43
CA LYS A 22 -2.30 7.27 27.07
C LYS A 22 -3.24 6.70 26.01
N ILE A 23 -4.44 6.31 26.44
CA ILE A 23 -5.57 6.19 25.54
C ILE A 23 -5.72 7.59 24.96
N VAL A 24 -5.22 7.76 23.74
CA VAL A 24 -5.45 8.98 22.97
C VAL A 24 -6.96 9.03 22.79
N PRO A 25 -7.67 10.04 23.31
CA PRO A 25 -9.09 10.18 23.06
C PRO A 25 -9.29 10.25 21.55
N THR A 26 -10.05 9.30 21.00
CA THR A 26 -10.55 9.41 19.63
C THR A 26 -11.58 10.52 19.64
N GLU A 27 -11.12 11.76 19.46
CA GLU A 27 -12.00 12.87 19.10
C GLU A 27 -12.88 12.42 17.93
N PRO A 28 -14.21 12.62 17.97
CA PRO A 28 -15.06 12.37 16.81
C PRO A 28 -14.49 13.18 15.64
N LEU A 29 -14.33 12.54 14.48
CA LEU A 29 -13.94 13.24 13.26
C LEU A 29 -14.84 14.48 13.11
N ALA A 30 -14.21 15.66 13.06
CA ALA A 30 -14.93 16.92 12.95
C ALA A 30 -15.64 16.97 11.59
N GLY A 31 -16.93 16.65 11.60
CA GLY A 31 -17.77 16.50 10.41
C GLY A 31 -18.36 15.09 10.37
N GLY A 32 -19.68 14.97 10.54
CA GLY A 32 -20.39 13.69 10.49
C GLY A 32 -20.23 12.96 9.15
N TYR A 33 -20.96 11.85 8.99
CA TYR A 33 -20.89 11.02 7.78
C TYR A 33 -21.25 11.81 6.51
N ASP A 34 -20.33 11.84 5.54
CA ASP A 34 -20.54 12.42 4.21
C ASP A 34 -21.02 11.36 3.22
N HIS A 35 -22.35 11.26 3.07
CA HIS A 35 -22.99 10.30 2.16
C HIS A 35 -22.61 10.53 0.69
N ARG A 36 -22.45 11.80 0.27
CA ARG A 36 -22.11 12.12 -1.13
C ARG A 36 -20.71 11.65 -1.47
N LEU A 37 -19.76 11.87 -0.55
CA LEU A 37 -18.41 11.38 -0.71
C LEU A 37 -18.37 9.85 -0.72
N ALA A 38 -19.07 9.20 0.21
CA ALA A 38 -19.14 7.75 0.28
C ALA A 38 -19.68 7.13 -1.03
N ASP A 39 -20.79 7.66 -1.55
CA ASP A 39 -21.36 7.22 -2.83
C ASP A 39 -20.38 7.41 -3.99
N SER A 40 -19.74 8.59 -4.07
CA SER A 40 -18.82 8.91 -5.16
C SER A 40 -17.60 7.98 -5.19
N LEU A 41 -17.19 7.47 -4.03
CA LEU A 41 -16.04 6.56 -3.90
C LEU A 41 -16.45 5.09 -4.01
N GLY A 42 -17.75 4.77 -4.01
CA GLY A 42 -18.27 3.41 -3.97
C GLY A 42 -18.01 2.73 -2.63
N ALA A 43 -18.08 3.49 -1.53
CA ALA A 43 -17.80 3.00 -0.20
C ALA A 43 -18.98 2.22 0.39
N ASP A 44 -18.70 1.13 1.10
CA ASP A 44 -19.66 0.47 1.96
C ASP A 44 -19.90 1.27 3.27
N GLN A 45 -20.74 0.71 4.16
CA GLN A 45 -21.06 1.33 5.46
C GLN A 45 -19.84 1.59 6.36
N ARG A 46 -18.70 0.96 6.08
CA ARG A 46 -17.45 1.10 6.83
C ARG A 46 -16.48 2.08 6.15
N GLY A 47 -16.85 2.68 5.02
CA GLY A 47 -15.97 3.54 4.24
C GLY A 47 -14.99 2.76 3.36
N MET A 48 -15.28 1.49 3.05
CA MET A 48 -14.35 0.55 2.41
C MET A 48 -14.91 0.03 1.08
N LYS A 49 -14.04 -0.51 0.21
CA LYS A 49 -14.43 -1.26 -0.98
C LYS A 49 -13.38 -2.29 -1.38
N ASN A 50 -13.74 -3.17 -2.32
CA ASN A 50 -12.81 -4.12 -2.90
C ASN A 50 -12.00 -3.48 -4.05
N TYR A 51 -10.71 -3.80 -4.05
CA TYR A 51 -9.74 -3.54 -5.11
C TYR A 51 -9.09 -4.86 -5.51
N MET A 52 -8.24 -4.83 -6.54
CA MET A 52 -7.40 -5.96 -6.90
C MET A 52 -5.93 -5.63 -6.62
N LEU A 53 -5.36 -6.28 -5.62
CA LEU A 53 -3.93 -6.23 -5.34
C LEU A 53 -3.22 -7.16 -6.32
N VAL A 54 -2.36 -6.59 -7.16
CA VAL A 54 -1.51 -7.32 -8.10
C VAL A 54 -0.10 -7.31 -7.55
N LEU A 55 0.47 -8.48 -7.30
CA LEU A 55 1.87 -8.65 -6.89
C LEU A 55 2.69 -9.11 -8.08
N LEU A 56 3.70 -8.30 -8.45
CA LEU A 56 4.63 -8.60 -9.52
C LEU A 56 5.75 -9.49 -9.01
N LYS A 57 6.05 -10.57 -9.73
CA LYS A 57 7.16 -11.51 -9.49
C LYS A 57 8.05 -11.57 -10.73
N THR A 58 9.29 -12.02 -10.57
CA THR A 58 10.13 -12.38 -11.72
C THR A 58 9.46 -13.54 -12.47
N GLY A 59 9.22 -13.34 -13.77
CA GLY A 59 8.60 -14.33 -14.64
C GLY A 59 9.62 -15.26 -15.32
N PRO A 60 9.14 -16.32 -15.97
CA PRO A 60 9.98 -17.37 -16.55
C PRO A 60 10.85 -16.90 -17.72
N LYS A 61 10.53 -15.77 -18.37
CA LYS A 61 11.29 -15.23 -19.51
C LYS A 61 12.29 -14.15 -19.10
N ASP A 62 12.36 -13.75 -17.83
CA ASP A 62 13.27 -12.69 -17.38
C ASP A 62 14.74 -13.02 -17.68
N SER A 63 15.17 -14.27 -17.45
CA SER A 63 16.54 -14.74 -17.72
C SER A 63 16.82 -15.06 -19.18
N VAL A 64 15.78 -15.09 -20.03
CA VAL A 64 15.90 -15.43 -21.46
C VAL A 64 15.96 -14.16 -22.30
N ILE A 65 15.17 -13.14 -21.96
CA ILE A 65 15.14 -11.86 -22.67
C ILE A 65 16.20 -10.96 -22.06
N THR A 66 17.46 -11.15 -22.44
CA THR A 66 18.62 -10.42 -21.89
C THR A 66 19.12 -9.29 -22.77
N ASP A 67 18.66 -9.20 -24.03
CA ASP A 67 19.02 -8.12 -24.94
C ASP A 67 18.60 -6.76 -24.38
N THR A 68 19.58 -5.87 -24.19
CA THR A 68 19.40 -4.59 -23.49
C THR A 68 18.41 -3.67 -24.21
N GLN A 69 18.48 -3.60 -25.55
CA GLN A 69 17.61 -2.71 -26.32
C GLN A 69 16.16 -3.18 -26.26
N LYS A 70 15.93 -4.48 -26.50
CA LYS A 70 14.61 -5.10 -26.41
C LYS A 70 14.02 -4.95 -25.02
N ARG A 71 14.80 -5.14 -23.96
CA ARG A 71 14.33 -4.93 -22.58
C ARG A 71 13.93 -3.47 -22.36
N ALA A 72 14.74 -2.50 -22.81
CA ALA A 72 14.41 -1.09 -22.67
C ALA A 72 13.09 -0.74 -23.37
N GLU A 73 12.84 -1.28 -24.55
CA GLU A 73 11.57 -1.11 -25.27
C GLU A 73 10.37 -1.71 -24.51
N ILE A 74 10.52 -2.92 -23.98
CA ILE A 74 9.49 -3.58 -23.16
C ILE A 74 9.16 -2.76 -21.92
N PHE A 75 10.18 -2.29 -21.18
CA PHE A 75 9.97 -1.50 -19.97
C PHE A 75 9.44 -0.08 -20.26
N LYS A 76 9.80 0.51 -21.39
CA LYS A 76 9.13 1.74 -21.86
C LYS A 76 7.64 1.50 -22.06
N GLY A 77 7.26 0.36 -22.64
CA GLY A 77 5.88 -0.05 -22.79
C GLY A 77 5.17 -0.32 -21.46
N HIS A 78 5.86 -0.91 -20.48
CA HIS A 78 5.36 -1.10 -19.12
C HIS A 78 4.94 0.23 -18.47
N PHE A 79 5.82 1.24 -18.48
CA PHE A 79 5.50 2.57 -17.92
C PHE A 79 4.40 3.28 -18.70
N ALA A 80 4.41 3.21 -20.04
CA ALA A 80 3.33 3.78 -20.85
C ALA A 80 1.96 3.13 -20.56
N HIS A 81 1.93 1.82 -20.28
CA HIS A 81 0.71 1.14 -19.87
C HIS A 81 0.27 1.57 -18.46
N MET A 82 1.20 1.77 -17.53
CA MET A 82 0.89 2.33 -16.20
C MET A 82 0.26 3.72 -16.28
N GLU A 83 0.85 4.62 -17.08
CA GLU A 83 0.29 5.96 -17.33
C GLU A 83 -1.12 5.88 -17.92
N LYS A 84 -1.34 4.98 -18.89
CA LYS A 84 -2.67 4.74 -19.47
C LYS A 84 -3.66 4.28 -18.40
N MET A 85 -3.29 3.29 -17.58
CA MET A 85 -4.16 2.80 -16.50
C MET A 85 -4.48 3.88 -15.46
N GLN A 86 -3.52 4.77 -15.16
CA GLN A 86 -3.75 5.91 -14.27
C GLN A 86 -4.74 6.92 -14.88
N LYS A 87 -4.61 7.22 -16.18
CA LYS A 87 -5.54 8.12 -16.92
C LYS A 87 -6.95 7.54 -17.05
N GLU A 88 -7.07 6.21 -17.01
CA GLU A 88 -8.36 5.49 -17.02
C GLU A 88 -8.92 5.24 -15.61
N ASP A 89 -8.34 5.84 -14.57
CA ASP A 89 -8.71 5.65 -13.14
C ASP A 89 -8.66 4.17 -12.67
N LYS A 90 -7.92 3.32 -13.40
CA LYS A 90 -7.76 1.90 -13.09
C LYS A 90 -6.60 1.63 -12.14
N LEU A 91 -5.52 2.42 -12.23
CA LEU A 91 -4.34 2.27 -11.38
C LEU A 91 -4.43 3.21 -10.18
N ILE A 92 -4.73 2.66 -9.01
CA ILE A 92 -4.85 3.42 -7.76
C ILE A 92 -3.49 3.66 -7.13
N MET A 93 -2.61 2.65 -7.15
CA MET A 93 -1.28 2.73 -6.58
C MET A 93 -0.36 1.81 -7.35
N ALA A 94 0.88 2.25 -7.58
CA ALA A 94 1.94 1.40 -8.11
C ALA A 94 3.25 1.69 -7.40
N GLY A 95 4.07 0.66 -7.24
CA GLY A 95 5.44 0.86 -6.78
C GLY A 95 6.24 -0.42 -6.66
N PRO A 96 7.58 -0.34 -6.79
CA PRO A 96 8.47 -1.43 -6.45
C PRO A 96 8.53 -1.62 -4.92
N PHE A 97 8.86 -2.83 -4.49
CA PHE A 97 9.26 -3.03 -3.10
C PHE A 97 10.62 -2.35 -2.87
N ALA A 98 10.74 -1.57 -1.80
CA ALA A 98 11.94 -0.76 -1.52
C ALA A 98 13.23 -1.58 -1.36
N THR A 99 13.09 -2.83 -0.91
CA THR A 99 14.20 -3.76 -0.76
C THR A 99 13.84 -5.12 -1.33
N LYS A 100 14.86 -5.92 -1.65
CA LYS A 100 14.65 -7.34 -1.96
C LYS A 100 14.02 -8.02 -0.76
N ASN A 101 12.92 -8.70 -0.99
CA ASN A 101 12.19 -9.46 0.03
C ASN A 101 12.35 -10.96 -0.22
N HIS A 102 12.16 -11.76 0.83
CA HIS A 102 12.25 -13.22 0.78
C HIS A 102 11.11 -13.89 -0.03
N LEU A 103 10.06 -13.13 -0.37
CA LEU A 103 8.90 -13.58 -1.14
C LEU A 103 9.11 -13.40 -2.65
N ALA A 104 10.26 -12.87 -3.07
CA ALA A 104 10.62 -12.58 -4.46
C ALA A 104 9.66 -11.62 -5.20
N TYR A 105 8.94 -10.77 -4.47
CA TYR A 105 8.11 -9.73 -5.08
C TYR A 105 8.96 -8.57 -5.58
N ARG A 106 8.61 -8.06 -6.77
CA ARG A 106 9.28 -6.97 -7.47
C ARG A 106 8.58 -5.64 -7.24
N GLY A 107 7.25 -5.66 -7.26
CA GLY A 107 6.40 -4.51 -7.02
C GLY A 107 4.95 -4.92 -6.84
N LEU A 108 4.09 -3.93 -6.70
CA LEU A 108 2.66 -4.11 -6.60
C LEU A 108 1.91 -3.07 -7.42
N PHE A 109 0.71 -3.45 -7.87
CA PHE A 109 -0.34 -2.54 -8.28
C PHE A 109 -1.56 -2.72 -7.39
N LEU A 110 -2.25 -1.62 -7.11
CA LEU A 110 -3.59 -1.65 -6.58
C LEU A 110 -4.52 -1.16 -7.69
N LEU A 111 -5.37 -2.06 -8.19
CA LEU A 111 -6.25 -1.77 -9.32
C LEU A 111 -7.70 -1.59 -8.87
N GLN A 112 -8.38 -0.67 -9.54
CA GLN A 112 -9.84 -0.62 -9.55
C GLN A 112 -10.35 -1.55 -10.66
N ALA A 113 -10.82 -2.72 -10.24
CA ALA A 113 -11.41 -3.75 -11.08
C ALA A 113 -12.44 -4.54 -10.27
N ALA A 114 -13.51 -5.01 -10.91
CA ALA A 114 -14.61 -5.73 -10.29
C ALA A 114 -14.23 -7.17 -9.92
N SER A 115 -13.26 -7.78 -10.62
CA SER A 115 -12.83 -9.15 -10.35
C SER A 115 -11.35 -9.39 -10.65
N PRO A 116 -10.76 -10.50 -10.15
CA PRO A 116 -9.41 -10.92 -10.51
C PRO A 116 -9.22 -11.14 -12.01
N GLU A 117 -10.25 -11.57 -12.74
CA GLU A 117 -10.23 -11.78 -14.19
C GLU A 117 -10.12 -10.45 -14.93
N GLU A 118 -10.90 -9.44 -14.52
CA GLU A 118 -10.79 -8.10 -15.08
C GLU A 118 -9.42 -7.49 -14.80
N ALA A 119 -8.92 -7.58 -13.56
CA ALA A 119 -7.57 -7.13 -13.23
C ALA A 119 -6.51 -7.84 -14.08
N ARG A 120 -6.69 -9.14 -14.37
CA ARG A 120 -5.79 -9.87 -15.27
C ARG A 120 -5.86 -9.34 -16.69
N ALA A 121 -7.05 -9.08 -17.22
CA ALA A 121 -7.21 -8.50 -18.54
C ALA A 121 -6.55 -7.11 -18.65
N ILE A 122 -6.67 -6.30 -17.60
CA ILE A 122 -6.03 -4.98 -17.51
C ILE A 122 -4.50 -5.11 -17.56
N VAL A 123 -3.90 -5.96 -16.73
CA VAL A 123 -2.43 -6.06 -16.65
C VAL A 123 -1.82 -6.83 -17.83
N GLN A 124 -2.59 -7.64 -18.56
CA GLN A 124 -2.09 -8.30 -19.79
C GLN A 124 -1.81 -7.32 -20.93
N GLY A 125 -2.26 -6.06 -20.85
CA GLY A 125 -1.83 -5.00 -21.77
C GLY A 125 -0.39 -4.53 -21.54
N ASP A 126 0.23 -4.89 -20.43
CA ASP A 126 1.60 -4.55 -20.08
C ASP A 126 2.59 -5.46 -20.84
N PRO A 127 3.47 -4.92 -21.68
CA PRO A 127 4.45 -5.72 -22.43
C PRO A 127 5.37 -6.56 -21.55
N SER A 128 5.68 -6.12 -20.33
CA SER A 128 6.54 -6.87 -19.40
C SER A 128 5.83 -8.11 -18.84
N ILE A 129 4.51 -8.08 -18.73
CA ILE A 129 3.68 -9.21 -18.29
C ILE A 129 3.36 -10.11 -19.49
N ALA A 130 2.97 -9.53 -20.63
CA ALA A 130 2.69 -10.26 -21.85
C ALA A 130 3.91 -11.03 -22.38
N SER A 131 5.12 -10.49 -22.20
CA SER A 131 6.38 -11.18 -22.54
C SER A 131 6.89 -12.10 -21.44
N GLU A 132 6.14 -12.27 -20.35
CA GLU A 132 6.49 -13.10 -19.18
C GLU A 132 7.83 -12.73 -18.51
N ILE A 133 8.26 -11.46 -18.62
CA ILE A 133 9.35 -10.91 -17.80
C ILE A 133 8.86 -10.77 -16.35
N PHE A 134 7.61 -10.34 -16.19
CA PHE A 134 6.89 -10.42 -14.93
C PHE A 134 5.79 -11.46 -14.97
N SER A 135 5.61 -12.14 -13.84
CA SER A 135 4.40 -12.89 -13.52
C SER A 135 3.61 -12.15 -12.46
N VAL A 136 2.29 -12.38 -12.43
CA VAL A 136 1.39 -11.70 -11.49
C VAL A 136 0.64 -12.68 -10.60
N GLU A 137 0.51 -12.32 -9.34
CA GLU A 137 -0.50 -12.88 -8.42
C GLU A 137 -1.55 -11.80 -8.16
N ILE A 138 -2.83 -12.15 -8.21
CA ILE A 138 -3.93 -11.18 -8.05
C ILE A 138 -4.81 -11.63 -6.91
N LEU A 139 -4.98 -10.76 -5.92
CA LEU A 139 -5.77 -10.99 -4.71
C LEU A 139 -6.81 -9.88 -4.55
N PRO A 140 -8.08 -10.21 -4.26
CA PRO A 140 -9.04 -9.20 -3.80
C PRO A 140 -8.51 -8.53 -2.53
N PHE A 141 -8.54 -7.21 -2.50
CA PHE A 141 -8.09 -6.40 -1.39
C PHE A 141 -9.21 -5.49 -0.90
N TYR A 142 -9.68 -5.74 0.32
CA TYR A 142 -10.66 -4.90 0.99
C TYR A 142 -9.95 -3.76 1.71
N GLY A 143 -10.11 -2.53 1.21
CA GLY A 143 -9.38 -1.36 1.66
C GLY A 143 -10.24 -0.11 1.70
N SER A 144 -9.70 0.99 2.21
CA SER A 144 -10.43 2.26 2.27
C SER A 144 -10.86 2.71 0.88
N ALA A 145 -12.12 3.09 0.73
CA ALA A 145 -12.64 3.66 -0.51
C ALA A 145 -11.99 5.00 -0.87
N ALA A 146 -11.36 5.67 0.11
CA ALA A 146 -10.64 6.92 -0.06
C ALA A 146 -9.23 6.77 -0.65
N LEU A 147 -8.72 5.55 -0.87
CA LEU A 147 -7.37 5.34 -1.41
C LEU A 147 -7.09 6.15 -2.70
N PRO A 148 -7.98 6.21 -3.72
CA PRO A 148 -7.73 6.99 -4.94
C PRO A 148 -7.55 8.49 -4.69
N MET A 149 -8.02 9.03 -3.56
CA MET A 149 -7.91 10.46 -3.25
C MET A 149 -6.46 10.93 -3.09
N HIS A 150 -5.49 10.02 -2.90
CA HIS A 150 -4.09 10.42 -2.85
C HIS A 150 -3.53 10.83 -4.22
N LEU A 151 -4.12 10.36 -5.33
CA LEU A 151 -3.61 10.59 -6.69
C LEU A 151 -3.49 12.09 -7.02
N LYS A 152 -4.48 12.90 -6.66
CA LYS A 152 -4.44 14.37 -6.85
C LYS A 152 -3.32 15.05 -6.06
N TYR A 153 -2.89 14.46 -4.94
CA TYR A 153 -1.78 14.99 -4.15
C TYR A 153 -0.44 14.48 -4.70
N HIS A 154 -0.39 13.22 -5.14
CA HIS A 154 0.79 12.64 -5.80
C HIS A 154 1.22 13.50 -7.00
N GLN A 155 0.29 13.89 -7.86
CA GLN A 155 0.56 14.78 -9.01
C GLN A 155 1.18 16.13 -8.61
N ARG A 156 0.89 16.63 -7.41
CA ARG A 156 1.41 17.92 -6.92
C ARG A 156 2.81 17.82 -6.30
N ILE A 157 3.23 16.62 -5.91
CA ILE A 157 4.53 16.38 -5.26
C ILE A 157 5.50 15.62 -6.16
N SER A 158 5.03 15.04 -7.26
CA SER A 158 5.89 14.48 -8.29
C SER A 158 6.49 15.58 -9.16
N LYS A 159 7.78 15.43 -9.49
CA LYS A 159 8.47 16.26 -10.49
C LYS A 159 8.55 15.57 -11.85
N GLN A 160 7.98 14.37 -11.95
CA GLN A 160 8.00 13.50 -13.11
C GLN A 160 6.54 13.11 -13.40
N ASP A 161 6.20 13.08 -14.69
CA ASP A 161 4.85 12.72 -15.15
C ASP A 161 4.53 11.24 -14.95
#